data_AF-A0A1E5UWD6-F1
#
_entry.id   AF-A0A1E5UWD6-F1
#
_cell.length_a   1.000
_cell.length_b   1.000
_cell.length_c   1.000
_cell.angle_alpha   90.00
_cell.angle_beta   90.00
_cell.angle_gamma   90.00
#
_symmetry.space_group_name_H-M   'P 1'
#
loop_
_entity.id
_entity.type
_entity.pdbx_description
1 polymer ?
#
loop_
_entity_poly.entity_id
_entity_poly.type
_entity_poly.pdbx_seq_one_letter_code
_entity_poly.pdbx_strand_id
1 'polypeptide(L)'
;MTAQDAAEAAVGAVGCGYDLTGDLRLGRAKPAGRLVELDAARGARELSLPGGAVVAGVPAGIVADKGERTRFRSDVLSFAQMAEQVNQALSLAGKIPSGAFNAMFDYRGCWHRDAAATRSLCFDGRFVELYSVEAVRAQLSLQDRVKQDLPPFWDPPALAEFIEKYGTHVIVGVKMGGKDVVCVKQLKGSNLTQSDVQARLKKLADDKRGGIDSGQGHGEWLSTITGYPDVISMSFVPITSLLTGVRGCGFLNHAVNLYLRYKPPIEDLQQFLEFQVPRHWAPEF
;
A
#
# COMPACT_ATOMS: atom_id res chain seq x y z
N MET A 1 -18.09 -5.14 -5.43
CA MET A 1 -18.58 -4.48 -4.18
C MET A 1 -19.49 -3.36 -4.61
N THR A 2 -20.67 -3.21 -3.98
CA THR A 2 -21.54 -2.06 -4.27
C THR A 2 -20.90 -0.76 -3.77
N ALA A 3 -21.43 0.39 -4.17
CA ALA A 3 -20.97 1.69 -3.65
C ALA A 3 -21.06 1.78 -2.11
N GLN A 4 -22.10 1.18 -1.51
CA GLN A 4 -22.26 1.12 -0.05
C GLN A 4 -21.18 0.23 0.58
N ASP A 5 -21.00 -1.00 0.12
CA ASP A 5 -19.98 -1.92 0.67
C ASP A 5 -18.57 -1.34 0.54
N ALA A 6 -18.30 -0.66 -0.57
CA ALA A 6 -17.02 -0.02 -0.84
C ALA A 6 -16.75 1.16 0.10
N ALA A 7 -17.78 1.97 0.38
CA ALA A 7 -17.70 3.07 1.33
C ALA A 7 -17.45 2.58 2.77
N GLU A 8 -18.20 1.57 3.21
CA GLU A 8 -18.03 0.94 4.53
C GLU A 8 -16.64 0.32 4.68
N ALA A 9 -16.17 -0.41 3.65
CA ALA A 9 -14.84 -1.01 3.64
C ALA A 9 -13.73 0.05 3.67
N ALA A 10 -13.86 1.14 2.91
CA ALA A 10 -12.88 2.23 2.90
C ALA A 10 -12.80 2.92 4.28
N VAL A 11 -13.94 3.29 4.87
CA VAL A 11 -14.00 3.91 6.21
C VAL A 11 -13.49 2.94 7.30
N GLY A 12 -13.82 1.65 7.18
CA GLY A 12 -13.38 0.62 8.11
C GLY A 12 -11.87 0.34 8.04
N ALA A 13 -11.27 0.48 6.86
CA ALA A 13 -9.84 0.25 6.66
C ALA A 13 -8.94 1.36 7.22
N VAL A 14 -9.42 2.61 7.28
CA VAL A 14 -8.65 3.73 7.82
C VAL A 14 -8.36 3.49 9.31
N GLY A 15 -7.06 3.58 9.64
CA GLY A 15 -6.49 3.30 10.94
C GLY A 15 -6.12 1.83 11.19
N CYS A 16 -6.41 0.92 10.25
CA CYS A 16 -6.04 -0.49 10.37
C CYS A 16 -4.60 -0.75 9.93
N GLY A 17 -4.03 -1.84 10.43
CA GLY A 17 -2.72 -2.34 10.03
C GLY A 17 -2.70 -2.85 8.59
N TYR A 18 -1.53 -2.80 7.96
CA TYR A 18 -1.32 -3.26 6.60
C TYR A 18 0.08 -3.84 6.40
N ASP A 19 0.15 -4.89 5.60
CA ASP A 19 1.41 -5.44 5.14
C ASP A 19 1.79 -4.86 3.78
N LEU A 20 2.78 -3.96 3.78
CA LEU A 20 3.26 -3.28 2.58
C LEU A 20 3.92 -4.23 1.56
N THR A 21 4.18 -5.49 1.90
CA THR A 21 4.63 -6.48 0.91
C THR A 21 3.51 -6.92 -0.05
N GLY A 22 2.23 -6.69 0.32
CA GLY A 22 1.06 -7.01 -0.48
C GLY A 22 0.62 -5.92 -1.48
N ASP A 23 -0.24 -6.32 -2.42
CA ASP A 23 -0.98 -5.39 -3.31
C ASP A 23 -1.94 -4.48 -2.51
N LEU A 24 -2.63 -3.52 -3.16
CA LEU A 24 -3.48 -2.52 -2.51
C LEU A 24 -4.96 -2.91 -2.36
N ARG A 25 -5.29 -4.18 -2.10
CA ARG A 25 -6.69 -4.58 -1.88
C ARG A 25 -7.16 -4.26 -0.46
N LEU A 26 -8.34 -3.64 -0.34
CA LEU A 26 -8.96 -3.33 0.97
C LEU A 26 -9.10 -4.56 1.87
N GLY A 27 -9.41 -5.73 1.30
CA GLY A 27 -9.51 -6.99 2.03
C GLY A 27 -8.19 -7.50 2.64
N ARG A 28 -7.05 -6.86 2.36
CA ARG A 28 -5.75 -7.16 3.01
C ARG A 28 -5.48 -6.34 4.26
N ALA A 29 -6.37 -5.43 4.65
CA ALA A 29 -6.29 -4.77 5.95
C ALA A 29 -6.22 -5.84 7.06
N LYS A 30 -5.32 -5.62 8.03
CA LYS A 30 -5.08 -6.59 9.10
C LYS A 30 -6.33 -6.73 9.97
N PRO A 31 -6.70 -7.96 10.39
CA PRO A 31 -7.93 -8.23 11.12
C PRO A 31 -7.93 -7.70 12.56
N ALA A 32 -6.79 -7.17 13.05
CA ALA A 32 -6.64 -6.61 14.39
C ALA A 32 -7.44 -5.30 14.63
N GLY A 33 -8.24 -4.88 13.65
CA GLY A 33 -9.04 -3.66 13.69
C GLY A 33 -8.18 -2.39 13.62
N ARG A 34 -8.78 -1.25 14.01
CA ARG A 34 -8.06 0.03 14.05
C ARG A 34 -6.97 -0.01 15.11
N LEU A 35 -5.76 0.38 14.72
CA LEU A 35 -4.57 0.43 15.56
C LEU A 35 -4.35 1.81 16.17
N VAL A 36 -4.94 2.85 15.56
CA VAL A 36 -4.80 4.24 15.99
C VAL A 36 -6.08 4.76 16.65
N GLU A 37 -5.93 5.76 17.50
CA GLU A 37 -7.03 6.53 18.08
C GLU A 37 -7.49 7.60 17.09
N LEU A 38 -8.79 7.61 16.75
CA LEU A 38 -9.39 8.52 15.76
C LEU A 38 -10.42 9.45 16.40
N ASP A 39 -10.04 10.07 17.52
CA ASP A 39 -10.84 11.04 18.29
C ASP A 39 -12.29 10.57 18.57
N ALA A 40 -12.42 9.37 19.12
CA ALA A 40 -13.71 8.75 19.44
C ALA A 40 -14.53 9.58 20.45
N ALA A 41 -13.89 10.45 21.22
CA ALA A 41 -14.52 11.30 22.23
C ALA A 41 -15.45 12.36 21.64
N ARG A 42 -15.24 12.78 20.39
CA ARG A 42 -16.10 13.76 19.69
C ARG A 42 -17.41 13.19 19.16
N GLY A 43 -17.67 11.90 19.39
CA GLY A 43 -18.87 11.22 18.93
C GLY A 43 -18.76 10.74 17.48
N ALA A 44 -19.50 9.68 17.17
CA ALA A 44 -19.56 9.13 15.84
C ALA A 44 -20.61 9.89 14.99
N ARG A 45 -20.32 10.07 13.70
CA ARG A 45 -21.20 10.78 12.77
C ARG A 45 -21.54 9.92 11.56
N GLU A 46 -22.56 10.35 10.82
CA GLU A 46 -22.79 9.84 9.48
C GLU A 46 -21.86 10.54 8.47
N LEU A 47 -21.45 9.80 7.45
CA LEU A 47 -20.65 10.28 6.35
C LEU A 47 -21.32 9.91 5.03
N SER A 48 -21.81 10.92 4.31
CA SER A 48 -22.36 10.75 2.96
C SER A 48 -21.25 10.80 1.92
N LEU A 49 -21.22 9.81 1.04
CA LEU A 49 -20.21 9.65 -0.01
C LEU A 49 -20.90 9.57 -1.39
N PRO A 50 -20.17 9.89 -2.48
CA PRO A 50 -20.65 9.73 -3.84
C PRO A 50 -21.23 8.33 -4.12
N GLY A 51 -22.22 8.26 -5.01
CA GLY A 51 -22.96 7.01 -5.29
C GLY A 51 -24.13 6.74 -4.34
N GLY A 52 -24.47 7.72 -3.48
CA GLY A 52 -25.59 7.61 -2.54
C GLY A 52 -25.26 6.81 -1.27
N ALA A 53 -23.98 6.47 -1.06
CA ALA A 53 -23.54 5.72 0.09
C ALA A 53 -23.57 6.59 1.36
N VAL A 54 -24.04 6.02 2.46
CA VAL A 54 -24.07 6.66 3.77
C VAL A 54 -23.51 5.70 4.80
N VAL A 55 -22.36 6.07 5.39
CA VAL A 55 -21.69 5.26 6.40
C VAL A 55 -22.00 5.83 7.77
N ALA A 56 -22.61 5.03 8.65
CA ALA A 56 -22.86 5.40 10.04
C ALA A 56 -21.64 5.12 10.92
N GLY A 57 -21.58 5.72 12.10
CA GLY A 57 -20.57 5.38 13.11
C GLY A 57 -19.15 5.85 12.74
N VAL A 58 -18.99 6.81 11.84
CA VAL A 58 -17.67 7.30 11.40
C VAL A 58 -17.03 8.13 12.53
N PRO A 59 -15.82 7.80 13.00
CA PRO A 59 -15.10 8.62 13.96
C PRO A 59 -14.84 10.04 13.43
N ALA A 60 -14.88 11.03 14.32
CA ALA A 60 -14.63 12.43 13.95
C ALA A 60 -13.23 12.65 13.32
N GLY A 61 -12.23 11.82 13.69
CA GLY A 61 -10.89 11.85 13.12
C GLY A 61 -10.80 11.35 11.66
N ILE A 62 -11.90 10.89 11.06
CA ILE A 62 -11.97 10.52 9.65
C ILE A 62 -12.71 11.61 8.86
N VAL A 63 -12.06 12.11 7.83
CA VAL A 63 -12.60 13.09 6.87
C VAL A 63 -12.72 12.45 5.49
N ALA A 64 -13.54 13.05 4.63
CA ALA A 64 -13.64 12.65 3.25
C ALA A 64 -13.66 13.87 2.34
N ASP A 65 -12.94 13.77 1.23
CA ASP A 65 -12.88 14.80 0.21
C ASP A 65 -13.48 14.31 -1.09
N LYS A 66 -13.90 15.26 -1.92
CA LYS A 66 -14.37 14.98 -3.27
C LYS A 66 -13.19 14.55 -4.12
N GLY A 67 -13.39 13.51 -4.91
CA GLY A 67 -12.41 13.05 -5.86
C GLY A 67 -12.31 13.93 -7.11
N GLU A 68 -11.27 13.67 -7.88
CA GLU A 68 -11.01 14.29 -9.17
C GLU A 68 -10.65 13.25 -10.23
N ARG A 69 -10.62 13.69 -11.50
CA ARG A 69 -10.16 12.87 -12.61
C ARG A 69 -8.75 13.28 -12.99
N THR A 70 -7.82 12.34 -12.96
CA THR A 70 -6.41 12.59 -13.26
C THR A 70 -5.89 11.56 -14.27
N ARG A 71 -4.93 11.99 -15.08
CA ARG A 71 -4.15 11.10 -15.94
C ARG A 71 -2.68 11.33 -15.63
N PHE A 72 -1.98 10.27 -15.29
CA PHE A 72 -0.55 10.29 -15.04
C PHE A 72 0.16 9.44 -16.08
N ARG A 73 1.14 10.04 -16.74
CA ARG A 73 2.08 9.32 -17.61
C ARG A 73 3.47 9.52 -17.06
N SER A 74 4.16 8.43 -16.77
CA SER A 74 5.53 8.50 -16.32
C SER A 74 6.50 8.67 -17.49
N ASP A 75 7.71 9.14 -17.18
CA ASP A 75 8.86 8.92 -18.02
C ASP A 75 9.26 7.43 -18.05
N VAL A 76 10.25 7.10 -18.88
CA VAL A 76 10.91 5.80 -18.87
C VAL A 76 11.99 5.82 -17.81
N LEU A 77 11.75 5.13 -16.71
CA LEU A 77 12.55 5.20 -15.50
C LEU A 77 13.30 3.89 -15.24
N SER A 78 14.39 3.97 -14.48
CA SER A 78 15.01 2.77 -13.91
C SER A 78 14.10 2.11 -12.86
N PHE A 79 14.41 0.85 -12.52
CA PHE A 79 13.68 0.12 -11.47
C PHE A 79 13.59 0.90 -10.15
N ALA A 80 14.71 1.45 -9.67
CA ALA A 80 14.77 2.15 -8.39
C ALA A 80 14.00 3.48 -8.41
N GLN A 81 14.06 4.24 -9.52
CA GLN A 81 13.31 5.49 -9.69
C GLN A 81 11.81 5.22 -9.74
N MET A 82 11.37 4.19 -10.47
CA MET A 82 9.96 3.84 -10.54
C MET A 82 9.44 3.31 -9.19
N ALA A 83 10.22 2.49 -8.48
CA ALA A 83 9.86 2.02 -7.14
C ALA A 83 9.68 3.20 -6.17
N GLU A 84 10.59 4.18 -6.20
CA GLU A 84 10.50 5.42 -5.43
C GLU A 84 9.26 6.23 -5.80
N GLN A 85 8.97 6.40 -7.10
CA GLN A 85 7.77 7.12 -7.56
C GLN A 85 6.47 6.45 -7.08
N VAL A 86 6.37 5.12 -7.18
CA VAL A 86 5.19 4.39 -6.68
C VAL A 86 5.07 4.51 -5.16
N ASN A 87 6.18 4.41 -4.43
CA ASN A 87 6.17 4.58 -2.97
C ASN A 87 5.73 6.00 -2.56
N GLN A 88 6.21 7.04 -3.23
CA GLN A 88 5.79 8.43 -2.97
C GLN A 88 4.29 8.62 -3.17
N ALA A 89 3.70 7.98 -4.19
CA ALA A 89 2.25 8.00 -4.41
C ALA A 89 1.44 7.36 -3.26
N LEU A 90 2.09 6.54 -2.43
CA LEU A 90 1.52 5.91 -1.23
C LEU A 90 1.87 6.64 0.08
N SER A 91 2.42 7.87 -0.01
CA SER A 91 2.98 8.61 1.13
C SER A 91 4.17 7.93 1.82
N LEU A 92 4.95 7.14 1.08
CA LEU A 92 6.12 6.42 1.58
C LEU A 92 7.43 7.02 1.04
N ALA A 93 8.49 6.91 1.83
CA ALA A 93 9.84 7.29 1.43
C ALA A 93 10.68 6.07 1.03
N GLY A 94 11.72 6.30 0.23
CA GLY A 94 12.72 5.29 -0.11
C GLY A 94 12.40 4.46 -1.34
N LYS A 95 13.34 3.56 -1.68
CA LYS A 95 13.42 2.88 -2.98
C LYS A 95 13.19 1.37 -2.90
N ILE A 96 12.91 0.85 -1.70
CA ILE A 96 12.55 -0.57 -1.54
C ILE A 96 11.18 -0.75 -2.19
N PRO A 97 11.03 -1.64 -3.19
CA PRO A 97 9.76 -1.76 -3.92
C PRO A 97 8.65 -2.23 -2.99
N SER A 98 7.52 -1.54 -2.99
CA SER A 98 6.30 -1.98 -2.29
C SER A 98 5.62 -3.15 -3.02
N GLY A 99 4.70 -3.83 -2.34
CA GLY A 99 3.84 -4.83 -2.97
C GLY A 99 2.95 -4.24 -4.06
N ALA A 100 2.55 -2.98 -3.93
CA ALA A 100 1.86 -2.22 -4.97
C ALA A 100 2.70 -2.08 -6.25
N PHE A 101 3.99 -1.71 -6.11
CA PHE A 101 4.93 -1.68 -7.23
C PHE A 101 5.09 -3.07 -7.86
N ASN A 102 5.25 -4.10 -7.03
CA ASN A 102 5.38 -5.48 -7.51
C ASN A 102 4.16 -5.91 -8.32
N ALA A 103 2.95 -5.64 -7.82
CA ALA A 103 1.71 -5.95 -8.52
C ALA A 103 1.56 -5.15 -9.83
N MET A 104 1.93 -3.86 -9.83
CA MET A 104 1.83 -2.98 -11.00
C MET A 104 2.66 -3.49 -12.20
N PHE A 105 3.80 -4.13 -11.97
CA PHE A 105 4.71 -4.62 -13.02
C PHE A 105 4.84 -6.14 -13.09
N ASP A 106 3.98 -6.87 -12.37
CA ASP A 106 3.98 -8.34 -12.24
C ASP A 106 5.37 -8.88 -11.88
N TYR A 107 5.91 -8.40 -10.77
CA TYR A 107 7.11 -8.96 -10.12
C TYR A 107 6.69 -9.92 -9.00
N ARG A 108 7.30 -11.11 -9.00
CA ARG A 108 7.02 -12.19 -8.03
C ARG A 108 8.29 -12.73 -7.36
N GLY A 109 9.45 -12.26 -7.80
CA GLY A 109 10.75 -12.75 -7.35
C GLY A 109 11.34 -11.91 -6.23
N CYS A 110 12.61 -12.21 -5.90
CA CYS A 110 13.39 -11.34 -5.04
C CYS A 110 13.78 -10.08 -5.82
N TRP A 111 13.51 -8.92 -5.24
CA TRP A 111 13.57 -7.66 -5.98
C TRP A 111 14.96 -7.31 -6.49
N HIS A 112 16.04 -7.81 -5.88
CA HIS A 112 17.41 -7.63 -6.37
C HIS A 112 17.60 -8.27 -7.76
N ARG A 113 17.03 -9.47 -8.00
CA ARG A 113 17.07 -10.13 -9.30
C ARG A 113 16.16 -9.44 -10.30
N ASP A 114 14.97 -9.03 -9.87
CA ASP A 114 14.02 -8.29 -10.70
C ASP A 114 14.63 -6.96 -11.18
N ALA A 115 15.26 -6.22 -10.28
CA ALA A 115 16.00 -5.00 -10.60
C ALA A 115 17.17 -5.28 -11.56
N ALA A 116 17.92 -6.36 -11.33
CA ALA A 116 19.03 -6.75 -12.20
C ALA A 116 18.57 -7.15 -13.61
N ALA A 117 17.37 -7.73 -13.78
CA ALA A 117 16.82 -8.13 -15.07
C ALA A 117 16.11 -6.98 -15.81
N THR A 118 15.70 -5.94 -15.10
CA THR A 118 14.92 -4.82 -15.64
C THR A 118 15.83 -3.74 -16.22
N ARG A 119 15.53 -3.32 -17.45
CA ARG A 119 16.17 -2.18 -18.11
C ARG A 119 15.47 -0.87 -17.77
N SER A 120 14.16 -0.85 -17.97
CA SER A 120 13.35 0.35 -17.72
C SER A 120 11.87 0.00 -17.50
N LEU A 121 11.16 0.92 -16.86
CA LEU A 121 9.75 0.83 -16.53
C LEU A 121 9.05 2.15 -16.89
N CYS A 122 7.82 2.07 -17.37
CA CYS A 122 6.93 3.22 -17.51
C CYS A 122 5.46 2.81 -17.43
N PHE A 123 4.60 3.77 -17.12
CA PHE A 123 3.15 3.56 -17.10
C PHE A 123 2.36 4.78 -17.60
N ASP A 124 1.13 4.53 -18.04
CA ASP A 124 0.10 5.53 -18.34
C ASP A 124 -1.17 5.08 -17.60
N GLY A 125 -1.62 5.90 -16.66
CA GLY A 125 -2.75 5.60 -15.79
C GLY A 125 -3.80 6.69 -15.84
N ARG A 126 -5.07 6.30 -16.02
CA ARG A 126 -6.24 7.16 -15.85
C ARG A 126 -6.91 6.80 -14.53
N PHE A 127 -7.14 7.80 -13.70
CA PHE A 127 -7.72 7.65 -12.37
C PHE A 127 -8.98 8.51 -12.29
N VAL A 128 -10.08 7.89 -11.91
CA VAL A 128 -11.35 8.53 -11.63
C VAL A 128 -11.57 8.34 -10.16
N GLU A 129 -11.11 9.30 -9.37
CA GLU A 129 -11.38 9.35 -7.94
C GLU A 129 -12.79 9.86 -7.75
N LEU A 130 -13.63 9.10 -7.06
CA LEU A 130 -14.96 9.57 -6.64
C LEU A 130 -14.84 10.33 -5.32
N TYR A 131 -14.10 9.75 -4.38
CA TYR A 131 -13.86 10.31 -3.06
C TYR A 131 -12.59 9.71 -2.44
N SER A 132 -12.03 10.45 -1.49
CA SER A 132 -11.04 9.94 -0.54
C SER A 132 -11.66 9.84 0.85
N VAL A 133 -11.13 8.95 1.68
CA VAL A 133 -11.41 8.87 3.11
C VAL A 133 -10.07 8.85 3.83
N GLU A 134 -9.82 9.81 4.70
CA GLU A 134 -8.49 10.03 5.32
C GLU A 134 -8.60 10.27 6.82
N ALA A 135 -7.59 9.81 7.55
CA ALA A 135 -7.41 10.14 8.95
C ALA A 135 -6.72 11.50 9.10
N VAL A 136 -7.18 12.32 10.05
CA VAL A 136 -6.53 13.58 10.40
C VAL A 136 -5.15 13.30 11.00
N ARG A 137 -4.08 13.56 10.23
CA ARG A 137 -2.72 13.11 10.54
C ARG A 137 -2.08 13.77 11.77
N ALA A 138 -2.50 14.97 12.14
CA ALA A 138 -1.82 15.77 13.16
C ALA A 138 -1.84 15.17 14.59
N GLN A 139 -2.63 14.11 14.83
CA GLN A 139 -2.89 13.56 16.17
C GLN A 139 -2.92 12.03 16.21
N LEU A 140 -2.29 11.32 15.27
CA LEU A 140 -2.33 9.86 15.28
C LEU A 140 -1.46 9.28 16.41
N SER A 141 -2.10 8.61 17.36
CA SER A 141 -1.49 7.78 18.41
C SER A 141 -1.90 6.33 18.21
N LEU A 142 -0.98 5.38 18.46
CA LEU A 142 -1.37 3.98 18.57
C LEU A 142 -2.15 3.75 19.87
N GLN A 143 -3.12 2.83 19.81
CA GLN A 143 -3.82 2.34 20.98
C GLN A 143 -2.84 1.60 21.91
N ASP A 144 -3.08 1.69 23.22
CA ASP A 144 -2.17 1.11 24.22
C ASP A 144 -2.02 -0.41 24.11
N ARG A 145 -3.08 -1.12 23.69
CA ARG A 145 -3.02 -2.57 23.42
C ARG A 145 -1.95 -2.93 22.37
N VAL A 146 -1.73 -2.07 21.38
CA VAL A 146 -0.72 -2.31 20.32
C VAL A 146 0.67 -2.06 20.87
N LYS A 147 0.84 -1.05 21.74
CA LYS A 147 2.12 -0.74 22.38
C LYS A 147 2.54 -1.84 23.38
N GLN A 148 1.57 -2.45 24.07
CA GLN A 148 1.80 -3.50 25.05
C GLN A 148 2.28 -4.83 24.44
N ASP A 149 1.92 -5.10 23.18
CA ASP A 149 2.36 -6.30 22.46
C ASP A 149 3.81 -6.21 21.94
N LEU A 150 4.48 -5.07 22.15
CA LEU A 150 5.85 -4.85 21.66
C LEU A 150 6.88 -5.48 22.62
N PRO A 151 7.73 -6.43 22.17
CA PRO A 151 8.75 -7.01 23.04
C PRO A 151 9.84 -5.98 23.41
N PRO A 152 10.34 -5.98 24.67
CA PRO A 152 11.33 -5.01 25.12
C PRO A 152 12.77 -5.33 24.69
N PHE A 153 13.01 -6.49 24.08
CA PHE A 153 14.30 -6.96 23.54
C PHE A 153 14.11 -7.62 22.17
N TRP A 154 15.19 -8.04 21.51
CA TRP A 154 15.12 -8.80 20.27
C TRP A 154 14.58 -10.21 20.52
N ASP A 155 13.27 -10.37 20.32
CA ASP A 155 12.53 -11.63 20.45
C ASP A 155 11.96 -11.98 19.06
N PRO A 156 12.64 -12.85 18.27
CA PRO A 156 12.22 -13.16 16.91
C PRO A 156 10.78 -13.70 16.80
N PRO A 157 10.32 -14.65 17.64
CA PRO A 157 8.92 -15.06 17.67
C PRO A 157 7.94 -13.89 17.89
N ALA A 158 8.14 -13.10 18.94
CA ALA A 158 7.21 -12.01 19.28
C ALA A 158 7.21 -10.89 18.22
N LEU A 159 8.36 -10.60 17.61
CA LEU A 159 8.49 -9.62 16.52
C LEU A 159 7.80 -10.11 15.24
N ALA A 160 7.93 -11.39 14.90
CA ALA A 160 7.24 -11.99 13.76
C ALA A 160 5.72 -11.97 13.97
N GLU A 161 5.25 -12.38 15.15
CA GLU A 161 3.83 -12.35 15.51
C GLU A 161 3.28 -10.92 15.45
N PHE A 162 4.04 -9.92 15.94
CA PHE A 162 3.64 -8.52 15.85
C PHE A 162 3.43 -8.08 14.39
N ILE A 163 4.38 -8.38 13.50
CA ILE A 163 4.30 -8.03 12.07
C ILE A 163 3.17 -8.79 11.38
N GLU A 164 2.95 -10.06 11.72
CA GLU A 164 1.84 -10.84 11.20
C GLU A 164 0.48 -10.26 11.63
N LYS A 165 0.33 -9.93 12.92
CA LYS A 165 -0.90 -9.42 13.52
C LYS A 165 -1.25 -7.99 13.09
N TYR A 166 -0.27 -7.08 13.13
CA TYR A 166 -0.48 -5.65 12.93
C TYR A 166 0.04 -5.11 11.59
N GLY A 167 0.84 -5.89 10.87
CA GLY A 167 1.48 -5.43 9.65
C GLY A 167 2.67 -4.50 9.91
N THR A 168 3.12 -3.83 8.85
CA THR A 168 4.28 -2.94 8.88
C THR A 168 3.88 -1.47 8.88
N HIS A 169 2.69 -1.16 8.39
CA HIS A 169 2.18 0.18 8.19
C HIS A 169 0.74 0.31 8.67
N VAL A 170 0.30 1.53 8.92
CA VAL A 170 -1.10 1.86 9.19
C VAL A 170 -1.68 2.58 7.97
N ILE A 171 -2.88 2.18 7.55
CA ILE A 171 -3.63 2.90 6.50
C ILE A 171 -4.11 4.23 7.09
N VAL A 172 -3.71 5.35 6.50
CA VAL A 172 -4.16 6.70 6.90
C VAL A 172 -5.03 7.37 5.85
N GLY A 173 -5.16 6.78 4.66
CA GLY A 173 -6.11 7.26 3.67
C GLY A 173 -6.36 6.23 2.58
N VAL A 174 -7.56 6.28 2.02
CA VAL A 174 -8.03 5.42 0.94
C VAL A 174 -8.68 6.29 -0.12
N LYS A 175 -8.32 6.09 -1.38
CA LYS A 175 -8.97 6.73 -2.53
C LYS A 175 -9.81 5.70 -3.27
N MET A 176 -11.08 6.01 -3.48
CA MET A 176 -12.07 5.11 -4.08
C MET A 176 -12.54 5.63 -5.43
N GLY A 177 -12.77 4.73 -6.38
CA GLY A 177 -13.29 5.04 -7.69
C GLY A 177 -12.91 4.00 -8.74
N GLY A 178 -12.32 4.42 -9.85
CA GLY A 178 -11.85 3.51 -10.89
C GLY A 178 -10.48 3.92 -11.41
N LYS A 179 -9.62 2.94 -11.65
CA LYS A 179 -8.33 3.18 -12.31
C LYS A 179 -8.16 2.27 -13.51
N ASP A 180 -7.51 2.81 -14.52
CA ASP A 180 -7.09 2.09 -15.70
C ASP A 180 -5.62 2.39 -15.96
N VAL A 181 -4.74 1.41 -15.73
CA VAL A 181 -3.29 1.58 -15.83
C VAL A 181 -2.72 0.60 -16.85
N VAL A 182 -1.88 1.13 -17.75
CA VAL A 182 -1.04 0.36 -18.66
C VAL A 182 0.40 0.52 -18.22
N CYS A 183 1.10 -0.61 -18.07
CA CYS A 183 2.49 -0.65 -17.68
C CYS A 183 3.32 -1.29 -18.80
N VAL A 184 4.53 -0.80 -19.00
CA VAL A 184 5.54 -1.43 -19.85
C VAL A 184 6.76 -1.74 -19.01
N LYS A 185 7.16 -3.02 -19.03
CA LYS A 185 8.37 -3.54 -18.40
C LYS A 185 9.37 -3.92 -19.47
N GLN A 186 10.44 -3.15 -19.63
CA GLN A 186 11.53 -3.47 -20.55
C GLN A 186 12.62 -4.27 -19.83
N LEU A 187 12.96 -5.46 -20.34
CA LEU A 187 14.06 -6.27 -19.82
C LEU A 187 15.41 -5.89 -20.46
N LYS A 188 16.54 -6.19 -19.79
CA LYS A 188 17.89 -5.85 -20.26
C LYS A 188 18.28 -6.41 -21.63
N GLY A 189 17.69 -7.53 -22.04
CA GLY A 189 17.90 -8.11 -23.38
C GLY A 189 17.15 -7.39 -24.52
N SER A 190 16.33 -6.39 -24.22
CA SER A 190 15.59 -5.63 -25.24
C SER A 190 16.49 -4.58 -25.91
N ASN A 191 16.48 -4.54 -27.24
CA ASN A 191 17.19 -3.54 -28.04
C ASN A 191 16.37 -2.26 -28.32
N LEU A 192 15.17 -2.15 -27.75
CA LEU A 192 14.31 -0.98 -27.97
C LEU A 192 14.92 0.26 -27.32
N THR A 193 14.82 1.37 -28.05
CA THR A 193 15.20 2.69 -27.53
C THR A 193 14.14 3.21 -26.56
N GLN A 194 14.46 4.27 -25.82
CA GLN A 194 13.51 4.94 -24.93
C GLN A 194 12.28 5.45 -25.70
N SER A 195 12.48 6.01 -26.90
CA SER A 195 11.39 6.49 -27.76
C SER A 195 10.49 5.35 -28.24
N ASP A 196 11.06 4.18 -28.57
CA ASP A 196 10.27 3.01 -28.95
C ASP A 196 9.38 2.53 -27.80
N VAL A 197 9.93 2.52 -26.58
CA VAL A 197 9.19 2.12 -25.37
C VAL A 197 8.06 3.11 -25.08
N GLN A 198 8.31 4.42 -25.19
CA GLN A 198 7.27 5.45 -25.03
C GLN A 198 6.19 5.35 -26.10
N ALA A 199 6.56 5.12 -27.37
CA ALA A 199 5.61 4.95 -28.46
C ALA A 199 4.72 3.71 -28.23
N ARG A 200 5.30 2.60 -27.74
CA ARG A 200 4.55 1.40 -27.36
C ARG A 200 3.59 1.66 -26.20
N LEU A 201 4.03 2.36 -25.15
CA LEU A 201 3.17 2.72 -24.04
C LEU A 201 1.98 3.56 -24.52
N LYS A 202 2.23 4.58 -25.35
CA LYS A 202 1.18 5.42 -25.93
C LYS A 202 0.17 4.60 -26.71
N LYS A 203 0.65 3.73 -27.62
CA LYS A 203 -0.23 2.85 -28.40
C LYS A 203 -1.12 1.98 -27.50
N LEU A 204 -0.52 1.30 -26.52
CA LEU A 204 -1.28 0.47 -25.58
C LEU A 204 -2.30 1.27 -24.76
N ALA A 205 -1.96 2.49 -24.34
CA ALA A 205 -2.84 3.37 -23.58
C ALA A 205 -3.97 3.99 -24.41
N ASP A 206 -3.78 4.12 -25.73
CA ASP A 206 -4.80 4.58 -26.66
C ASP A 206 -5.73 3.41 -27.09
N ASP A 207 -5.17 2.20 -27.19
CA ASP A 207 -5.90 0.96 -27.48
C ASP A 207 -6.76 0.50 -26.29
N LYS A 208 -6.33 0.79 -25.04
CA LYS A 208 -7.08 0.42 -23.84
C LYS A 208 -8.34 1.27 -23.71
N ARG A 209 -9.49 0.60 -23.75
CA ARG A 209 -10.81 1.23 -23.73
C ARG A 209 -11.48 1.25 -22.35
N GLY A 210 -10.79 0.94 -21.25
CA GLY A 210 -11.35 0.96 -19.89
C GLY A 210 -12.23 -0.26 -19.56
N GLY A 211 -12.28 -0.63 -18.28
CA GLY A 211 -13.09 -1.76 -17.79
C GLY A 211 -12.40 -3.11 -17.91
N ILE A 212 -12.98 -4.11 -17.22
CA ILE A 212 -12.56 -5.53 -17.20
C ILE A 212 -12.28 -6.00 -18.63
N ASP A 213 -11.34 -6.93 -18.84
CA ASP A 213 -10.82 -7.48 -20.11
C ASP A 213 -11.86 -7.91 -21.19
N SER A 214 -13.14 -7.62 -21.00
CA SER A 214 -14.29 -7.82 -21.88
C SER A 214 -14.62 -6.63 -22.80
N GLY A 215 -13.62 -5.97 -23.41
CA GLY A 215 -13.84 -5.07 -24.56
C GLY A 215 -14.77 -3.87 -24.32
N GLN A 216 -15.00 -3.48 -23.06
CA GLN A 216 -15.88 -2.39 -22.70
C GLN A 216 -15.33 -1.05 -23.22
N GLY A 217 -16.21 -0.17 -23.70
CA GLY A 217 -15.83 1.17 -24.13
C GLY A 217 -15.56 2.10 -22.95
N HIS A 218 -14.74 3.14 -23.14
CA HIS A 218 -14.31 4.00 -22.02
C HIS A 218 -15.47 4.70 -21.33
N GLY A 219 -16.46 5.14 -22.10
CA GLY A 219 -17.68 5.73 -21.55
C GLY A 219 -18.53 4.75 -20.74
N GLU A 220 -18.52 3.48 -21.12
CA GLU A 220 -19.26 2.42 -20.43
C GLU A 220 -18.54 2.00 -19.15
N TRP A 221 -17.21 1.92 -19.16
CA TRP A 221 -16.43 1.77 -17.93
C TRP A 221 -16.69 2.92 -16.95
N LEU A 222 -16.66 4.16 -17.42
CA LEU A 222 -16.90 5.34 -16.59
C LEU A 222 -18.28 5.32 -15.90
N SER A 223 -19.31 4.77 -16.55
CA SER A 223 -20.65 4.70 -15.95
C SER A 223 -20.75 3.67 -14.82
N THR A 224 -19.91 2.62 -14.85
CA THR A 224 -19.88 1.60 -13.79
C THR A 224 -19.26 2.07 -12.48
N ILE A 225 -18.29 3.01 -12.55
CA ILE A 225 -17.46 3.43 -11.40
C ILE A 225 -18.31 3.94 -10.23
N THR A 226 -19.39 4.68 -10.51
CA THR A 226 -20.25 5.24 -9.45
C THR A 226 -21.01 4.16 -8.69
N GLY A 227 -21.41 3.08 -9.36
CA GLY A 227 -22.15 1.97 -8.73
C GLY A 227 -21.25 0.90 -8.10
N TYR A 228 -20.03 0.74 -8.63
CA TYR A 228 -19.06 -0.28 -8.22
C TYR A 228 -17.64 0.29 -8.09
N PRO A 229 -17.42 1.26 -7.19
CA PRO A 229 -16.10 1.81 -6.98
C PRO A 229 -15.17 0.77 -6.33
N ASP A 230 -13.89 0.84 -6.68
CA ASP A 230 -12.80 0.05 -6.12
C ASP A 230 -11.66 0.97 -5.65
N VAL A 231 -10.75 0.41 -4.85
CA VAL A 231 -9.60 1.16 -4.33
C VAL A 231 -8.61 1.48 -5.45
N ILE A 232 -8.39 2.77 -5.68
CA ILE A 232 -7.45 3.25 -6.69
C ILE A 232 -6.07 3.53 -6.10
N SER A 233 -6.02 4.01 -4.86
CA SER A 233 -4.79 4.27 -4.10
C SER A 233 -5.04 4.21 -2.59
N MET A 234 -3.96 4.07 -1.81
CA MET A 234 -3.95 4.17 -0.36
C MET A 234 -2.76 5.04 0.08
N SER A 235 -2.86 5.64 1.26
CA SER A 235 -1.73 6.28 1.92
C SER A 235 -1.44 5.63 3.26
N PHE A 236 -0.15 5.57 3.60
CA PHE A 236 0.33 4.82 4.76
C PHE A 236 1.26 5.65 5.63
N VAL A 237 1.35 5.26 6.91
CA VAL A 237 2.44 5.65 7.81
C VAL A 237 3.11 4.40 8.38
N PRO A 238 4.45 4.36 8.53
CA PRO A 238 5.12 3.23 9.18
C PRO A 238 4.63 3.08 10.62
N ILE A 239 4.24 1.87 11.03
CA ILE A 239 3.74 1.65 12.40
C ILE A 239 4.81 2.04 13.45
N THR A 240 6.09 1.86 13.10
CA THR A 240 7.24 2.22 13.93
C THR A 240 7.37 3.71 14.18
N SER A 241 6.87 4.57 13.27
CA SER A 241 6.87 6.03 13.48
C SER A 241 5.93 6.46 14.61
N LEU A 242 4.90 5.65 14.89
CA LEU A 242 3.91 5.89 15.94
C LEU A 242 4.29 5.26 17.30
N LEU A 243 5.45 4.60 17.37
CA LEU A 243 6.00 3.96 18.58
C LEU A 243 7.16 4.74 19.21
N THR A 244 7.31 6.02 18.85
CA THR A 244 8.34 6.89 19.41
C THR A 244 8.21 6.94 20.94
N GLY A 245 9.29 6.64 21.66
CA GLY A 245 9.31 6.59 23.13
C GLY A 245 8.82 5.27 23.75
N VAL A 246 8.32 4.31 22.97
CA VAL A 246 7.93 2.98 23.47
C VAL A 246 9.16 2.07 23.53
N ARG A 247 9.37 1.40 24.68
CA ARG A 247 10.46 0.43 24.85
C ARG A 247 10.32 -0.70 23.81
N GLY A 248 11.41 -1.03 23.13
CA GLY A 248 11.43 -2.08 22.10
C GLY A 248 11.20 -1.60 20.67
N CYS A 249 10.85 -0.32 20.46
CA CYS A 249 10.56 0.21 19.11
C CYS A 249 11.73 0.07 18.13
N GLY A 250 12.97 0.16 18.62
CA GLY A 250 14.17 -0.06 17.82
C GLY A 250 14.27 -1.48 17.25
N PHE A 251 13.90 -2.50 18.04
CA PHE A 251 13.91 -3.89 17.60
C PHE A 251 12.84 -4.14 16.53
N LEU A 252 11.61 -3.64 16.74
CA LEU A 252 10.58 -3.74 15.70
C LEU A 252 10.96 -2.98 14.44
N ASN A 253 11.52 -1.78 14.56
CA ASN A 253 11.99 -1.04 13.39
C ASN A 253 13.05 -1.82 12.61
N HIS A 254 13.98 -2.49 13.30
CA HIS A 254 14.95 -3.35 12.65
C HIS A 254 14.29 -4.55 11.96
N ALA A 255 13.40 -5.26 12.65
CA ALA A 255 12.67 -6.41 12.09
C ALA A 255 11.82 -6.05 10.87
N VAL A 256 11.05 -4.96 10.93
CA VAL A 256 10.24 -4.44 9.80
C VAL A 256 11.13 -4.08 8.61
N ASN A 257 12.28 -3.43 8.84
CA ASN A 257 13.20 -3.08 7.76
C ASN A 257 13.78 -4.32 7.08
N LEU A 258 14.16 -5.34 7.85
CA LEU A 258 14.61 -6.62 7.29
C LEU A 258 13.48 -7.31 6.52
N TYR A 259 12.28 -7.36 7.09
CA TYR A 259 11.11 -7.95 6.45
C TYR A 259 10.77 -7.28 5.12
N LEU A 260 10.68 -5.95 5.07
CA LEU A 260 10.37 -5.22 3.83
C LEU A 260 11.50 -5.33 2.78
N ARG A 261 12.76 -5.44 3.23
CA ARG A 261 13.92 -5.55 2.35
C ARG A 261 14.04 -6.94 1.72
N TYR A 262 13.83 -8.00 2.50
CA TYR A 262 14.06 -9.37 2.03
C TYR A 262 12.78 -10.11 1.65
N LYS A 263 11.63 -9.69 2.20
CA LYS A 263 10.30 -10.24 1.96
C LYS A 263 10.26 -11.77 2.05
N PRO A 264 10.77 -12.38 3.14
CA PRO A 264 10.53 -13.81 3.36
C PRO A 264 9.01 -14.07 3.42
N PRO A 265 8.55 -15.29 3.13
CA PRO A 265 7.19 -15.71 3.48
C PRO A 265 6.91 -15.39 4.96
N ILE A 266 5.67 -15.00 5.28
CA ILE A 266 5.32 -14.53 6.63
C ILE A 266 5.47 -15.66 7.65
N GLU A 267 5.15 -16.88 7.24
CA GLU A 267 5.32 -18.13 7.98
C GLU A 267 6.79 -18.42 8.35
N ASP A 268 7.75 -17.91 7.57
CA ASP A 268 9.18 -18.11 7.77
C ASP A 268 9.83 -16.93 8.50
N LEU A 269 9.08 -15.86 8.80
CA LEU A 269 9.64 -14.61 9.31
C LEU A 269 10.32 -14.80 10.67
N GLN A 270 9.73 -15.60 11.57
CA GLN A 270 10.35 -15.92 12.85
C GLN A 270 11.75 -16.51 12.63
N GLN A 271 11.84 -17.61 11.88
CA GLN A 271 13.10 -18.28 11.62
C GLN A 271 14.09 -17.32 10.95
N PHE A 272 13.64 -16.54 9.97
CA PHE A 272 14.47 -15.55 9.31
C PHE A 272 15.08 -14.54 10.29
N LEU A 273 14.31 -14.05 11.28
CA LEU A 273 14.77 -13.10 12.31
C LEU A 273 15.73 -13.75 13.33
N GLU A 274 15.60 -15.04 13.64
CA GLU A 274 16.50 -15.78 14.55
C GLU A 274 17.95 -15.82 14.03
N PHE A 275 18.15 -15.77 12.72
CA PHE A 275 19.46 -15.80 12.08
C PHE A 275 20.08 -14.41 11.82
N GLN A 276 19.45 -13.33 12.29
CA GLN A 276 19.94 -11.95 12.07
C GLN A 276 20.88 -11.46 13.17
N VAL A 277 20.94 -12.17 14.30
CA VAL A 277 21.87 -11.85 15.40
C VAL A 277 23.19 -12.58 15.15
N PRO A 278 24.35 -11.91 15.30
CA PRO A 278 25.64 -12.59 15.30
C PRO A 278 25.62 -13.71 16.34
N ARG A 279 25.74 -14.96 15.88
CA ARG A 279 25.98 -16.09 16.78
C ARG A 279 27.45 -16.07 17.15
N HIS A 280 27.79 -16.22 18.43
CA HIS A 280 29.16 -16.55 18.80
C HIS A 280 29.43 -17.96 18.28
N TRP A 281 30.28 -18.08 17.24
CA TRP A 281 30.57 -19.37 16.60
C TRP A 281 31.61 -20.19 17.38
N ALA A 282 32.19 -19.62 18.43
CA ALA A 282 33.17 -20.27 19.31
C ALA A 282 32.92 -19.82 20.77
N PRO A 283 33.25 -20.67 21.77
CA PRO A 283 33.29 -20.25 23.17
C PRO A 283 34.30 -19.12 23.34
N GLU A 284 33.93 -18.07 24.08
CA GLU A 284 34.91 -17.13 24.64
C GLU A 284 35.62 -17.84 25.80
N PHE A 285 36.94 -18.00 25.69
CA PHE A 285 37.80 -18.58 26.71
C PHE A 285 38.38 -17.50 27.62
#